data_AF-A0A372QTW2-F1
#
_entry.id   AF-A0A372QTW2-F1
#
_cell.length_a   1.000
_cell.length_b   1.000
_cell.length_c   1.000
_cell.angle_alpha   90.00
_cell.angle_beta   90.00
_cell.angle_gamma   90.00
#
_symmetry.space_group_name_H-M   'P 1'
#
loop_
_entity.id
_entity.type
_entity.pdbx_description
1 polymer ?
#
loop_
_entity_poly.entity_id
_entity_poly.type
_entity_poly.pdbx_seq_one_letter_code
_entity_poly.pdbx_strand_id
1 'polypeptide(L)'
;RPFVTLTYAQSLDGKISGIGGKQLRLSCEESMIMTHRLRTYHDGIMVGIGTIINDDPRLTESKINQPQPIILDSELRFPLSAKLLTSNECKSPWIFTSHNCDNEKRKILEQLGAKVIPIDSDQIGQLSLTHLLSILHIQPFSINHLMVEGGARIIQSFLKNELIDLLIVTTAPVFVGPEAISAT
;
A
#
# COMPACT_ATOMS: atom_id res chain seq x y z
N ARG A 1 7.37 16.49 -1.33
CA ARG A 1 6.76 15.14 -1.28
C ARG A 1 7.71 14.23 -0.51
N PRO A 2 7.25 13.16 0.16
CA PRO A 2 8.17 12.19 0.75
C PRO A 2 9.10 11.60 -0.32
N PHE A 3 10.24 11.10 0.13
CA PHE A 3 11.07 10.15 -0.61
C PHE A 3 10.34 8.82 -0.69
N VAL A 4 10.06 8.35 -1.90
CA VAL A 4 9.25 7.17 -2.18
C VAL A 4 10.13 6.00 -2.58
N THR A 5 10.10 4.95 -1.76
CA THR A 5 10.65 3.64 -2.07
C THR A 5 9.51 2.73 -2.53
N LEU A 6 9.50 2.34 -3.80
CA LEU A 6 8.61 1.29 -4.29
C LEU A 6 9.32 -0.07 -4.18
N THR A 7 8.65 -1.06 -3.58
CA THR A 7 9.15 -2.44 -3.55
C THR A 7 8.10 -3.44 -4.00
N TYR A 8 8.51 -4.42 -4.79
CA TYR A 8 7.67 -5.56 -5.16
C TYR A 8 8.51 -6.79 -5.54
N ALA A 9 7.85 -7.96 -5.52
CA ALA A 9 8.40 -9.19 -6.04
C ALA A 9 7.82 -9.50 -7.42
N GLN A 10 8.64 -9.97 -8.35
CA GLN A 10 8.24 -10.41 -9.68
C GLN A 10 8.85 -11.77 -10.03
N SER A 11 8.29 -12.45 -11.03
CA SER A 11 8.93 -13.59 -11.71
C SER A 11 10.05 -13.14 -12.65
N LEU A 12 10.83 -14.08 -13.20
CA LEU A 12 11.88 -13.79 -14.19
C LEU A 12 11.33 -13.12 -15.46
N ASP A 13 10.08 -13.41 -15.84
CA ASP A 13 9.35 -12.78 -16.94
C ASP A 13 8.54 -11.55 -16.52
N GLY A 14 8.84 -10.94 -15.37
CA GLY A 14 8.31 -9.64 -14.94
C GLY A 14 6.88 -9.66 -14.41
N LYS A 15 6.35 -10.84 -14.04
CA LYS A 15 4.97 -11.02 -13.58
C LYS A 15 4.86 -10.86 -12.07
N ILE A 16 3.87 -10.11 -11.63
CA ILE A 16 3.62 -9.81 -10.21
C ILE A 16 2.34 -10.47 -9.67
N SER A 17 1.43 -10.85 -10.55
CA SER A 17 0.26 -11.66 -10.22
C SER A 17 -0.13 -12.55 -11.39
N GLY A 18 -0.74 -13.69 -11.12
CA GLY A 18 -1.21 -14.64 -12.12
C GLY A 18 -2.42 -14.14 -12.91
N ILE A 19 -2.97 -15.03 -13.72
CA ILE A 19 -4.16 -14.78 -14.55
C ILE A 19 -5.31 -14.28 -13.66
N GLY A 20 -5.99 -13.23 -14.12
CA GLY A 20 -7.12 -12.62 -13.40
C GLY A 20 -6.73 -11.94 -12.09
N GLY A 21 -5.44 -11.61 -11.88
CA GLY A 21 -4.97 -10.95 -10.66
C GLY A 21 -4.78 -11.91 -9.48
N LYS A 22 -4.75 -13.22 -9.73
CA LYS A 22 -4.48 -14.22 -8.70
C LYS A 22 -3.11 -13.98 -8.06
N GLN A 23 -3.07 -13.98 -6.74
CA GLN A 23 -1.82 -13.80 -6.01
C GLN A 23 -0.82 -14.92 -6.30
N LEU A 24 0.45 -14.54 -6.46
CA LEU A 24 1.57 -15.47 -6.62
C LEU A 24 2.48 -15.38 -5.40
N ARG A 25 2.96 -16.54 -4.92
CA ARG A 25 4.03 -16.59 -3.93
C ARG A 25 5.37 -16.53 -4.64
N LEU A 26 5.87 -15.32 -4.86
CA LEU A 26 7.16 -15.06 -5.51
C LEU A 26 8.29 -14.88 -4.48
N SER A 27 7.96 -14.31 -3.32
CA SER A 27 8.91 -14.09 -2.23
C SER A 27 9.23 -15.39 -1.47
N CYS A 28 10.51 -15.62 -1.20
CA CYS A 28 11.00 -16.59 -0.21
C CYS A 28 11.16 -15.95 1.17
N GLU A 29 11.48 -16.74 2.19
CA GLU A 29 11.65 -16.28 3.58
C GLU A 29 12.67 -15.14 3.69
N GLU A 30 13.83 -15.28 3.06
CA GLU A 30 14.90 -14.28 3.09
C GLU A 30 14.46 -12.95 2.49
N SER A 31 13.72 -12.99 1.38
CA SER A 31 13.18 -11.79 0.74
C SER A 31 12.06 -11.14 1.55
N MET A 32 11.26 -11.94 2.28
CA MET A 32 10.26 -11.43 3.21
C MET A 32 10.94 -10.73 4.37
N ILE A 33 11.97 -11.33 4.98
CA ILE A 33 12.78 -10.72 6.05
C ILE A 33 13.41 -9.40 5.58
N MET A 34 13.95 -9.36 4.37
CA MET A 34 14.48 -8.12 3.79
C MET A 34 13.39 -7.04 3.68
N THR A 35 12.24 -7.36 3.08
CA THR A 35 11.12 -6.42 2.90
C THR A 35 10.61 -5.89 4.24
N HIS A 36 10.48 -6.79 5.20
CA HIS A 36 10.12 -6.52 6.56
C HIS A 36 11.09 -5.55 7.23
N ARG A 37 12.41 -5.80 7.15
CA ARG A 37 13.43 -4.86 7.64
C ARG A 37 13.35 -3.49 6.95
N LEU A 38 13.05 -3.45 5.66
CA LEU A 38 12.90 -2.17 4.93
C LEU A 38 11.84 -1.27 5.57
N ARG A 39 10.77 -1.84 6.14
CA ARG A 39 9.72 -1.07 6.84
C ARG A 39 10.26 -0.21 7.98
N THR A 40 11.36 -0.63 8.62
CA THR A 40 11.95 0.11 9.75
C THR A 40 12.68 1.39 9.35
N TYR A 41 12.96 1.58 8.05
CA TYR A 41 13.61 2.76 7.51
C TYR A 41 12.62 3.81 6.99
N HIS A 42 11.32 3.57 7.13
CA HIS A 42 10.28 4.42 6.56
C HIS A 42 9.30 4.91 7.63
N ASP A 43 8.83 6.15 7.46
CA ASP A 43 7.85 6.77 8.36
C ASP A 43 6.44 6.23 8.10
N GLY A 44 6.17 5.84 6.84
CA GLY A 44 4.89 5.32 6.38
C GLY A 44 5.05 4.14 5.43
N ILE A 45 4.05 3.26 5.44
CA ILE A 45 3.89 2.14 4.51
C ILE A 45 2.54 2.26 3.81
N MET A 46 2.57 2.32 2.48
CA MET A 46 1.38 2.46 1.65
C MET A 46 1.04 1.15 0.95
N VAL A 47 -0.22 0.75 1.02
CA VAL A 47 -0.79 -0.34 0.23
C VAL A 47 -2.14 0.05 -0.35
N GLY A 48 -2.56 -0.66 -1.40
CA GLY A 48 -3.94 -0.58 -1.88
C GLY A 48 -4.89 -1.43 -1.02
N ILE A 49 -6.18 -1.06 -1.01
CA ILE A 49 -7.23 -1.82 -0.33
C ILE A 49 -7.28 -3.30 -0.72
N GLY A 50 -6.94 -3.66 -1.97
CA GLY A 50 -6.89 -5.05 -2.41
C GLY A 50 -5.94 -5.91 -1.57
N THR A 51 -4.82 -5.34 -1.12
CA THR A 51 -3.87 -6.04 -0.24
C THR A 51 -4.48 -6.31 1.13
N ILE A 52 -5.24 -5.35 1.69
CA ILE A 52 -5.93 -5.55 2.96
C ILE A 52 -7.02 -6.62 2.84
N ILE A 53 -7.81 -6.59 1.78
CA ILE A 53 -8.90 -7.55 1.57
C ILE A 53 -8.36 -8.98 1.39
N ASN A 54 -7.27 -9.14 0.64
CA ASN A 54 -6.76 -10.46 0.28
C ASN A 54 -5.85 -11.07 1.36
N ASP A 55 -5.00 -10.25 1.99
CA ASP A 55 -3.92 -10.73 2.87
C ASP A 55 -4.17 -10.40 4.35
N ASP A 56 -5.03 -9.41 4.63
CA ASP A 56 -5.28 -8.85 5.96
C ASP A 56 -3.97 -8.69 6.79
N PRO A 57 -2.98 -7.93 6.27
CA PRO A 57 -1.67 -7.82 6.88
C PRO A 57 -1.69 -6.86 8.08
N ARG A 58 -0.76 -7.03 9.01
CA ARG A 58 -0.53 -6.05 10.09
C ARG A 58 0.32 -4.85 9.65
N LEU A 59 1.07 -4.98 8.54
CA LEU A 59 2.02 -3.97 8.05
C LEU A 59 3.04 -3.50 9.10
N THR A 60 3.40 -4.40 10.02
CA THR A 60 4.37 -4.17 11.09
C THR A 60 5.68 -4.87 10.80
N GLU A 61 6.72 -4.47 11.53
CA GLU A 61 7.98 -5.22 11.60
C GLU A 61 8.52 -5.36 13.03
N SER A 62 8.60 -4.27 13.77
CA SER A 62 9.10 -4.25 15.15
C SER A 62 8.11 -3.58 16.09
N LYS A 63 8.23 -3.74 17.42
CA LYS A 63 7.39 -3.00 18.39
C LYS A 63 7.85 -1.55 18.61
N ILE A 64 9.07 -1.20 18.18
CA ILE A 64 9.71 0.08 18.55
C ILE A 64 9.58 1.10 17.42
N ASN A 65 9.91 0.70 16.19
CA ASN A 65 9.82 1.57 15.02
C ASN A 65 8.90 0.93 13.97
N GLN A 66 7.64 1.37 13.97
CA GLN A 66 6.62 0.91 13.01
C GLN A 66 6.28 2.03 12.04
N PRO A 67 6.28 1.76 10.73
CA PRO A 67 5.76 2.72 9.78
C PRO A 67 4.27 2.93 10.04
N GLN A 68 3.77 4.12 9.73
CA GLN A 68 2.35 4.41 9.72
C GLN A 68 1.66 3.67 8.56
N PRO A 69 0.66 2.81 8.81
CA PRO A 69 -0.12 2.20 7.74
C PRO A 69 -0.95 3.24 7.00
N ILE A 70 -0.80 3.29 5.68
CA ILE A 70 -1.49 4.19 4.77
C ILE A 70 -2.19 3.32 3.71
N ILE A 71 -3.50 3.44 3.59
CA ILE A 71 -4.31 2.58 2.74
C ILE A 71 -5.05 3.42 1.71
N LEU A 72 -4.90 3.05 0.44
CA LEU A 72 -5.65 3.68 -0.65
C LEU A 72 -6.93 2.87 -0.91
N ASP A 73 -8.07 3.48 -0.65
CA ASP A 73 -9.39 2.86 -0.75
C ASP A 73 -10.45 3.85 -1.24
N SER A 74 -10.49 4.08 -2.56
CA SER A 74 -11.38 5.08 -3.18
C SER A 74 -12.85 4.91 -2.83
N GLU A 75 -13.30 3.69 -2.58
CA GLU A 75 -14.70 3.33 -2.30
C GLU A 75 -14.96 2.98 -0.83
N LEU A 76 -13.97 3.16 0.04
CA LEU A 76 -14.03 2.85 1.46
C LEU A 76 -14.50 1.40 1.73
N ARG A 77 -13.99 0.42 0.97
CA ARG A 77 -14.26 -1.01 1.11
C ARG A 77 -13.57 -1.68 2.31
N PHE A 78 -12.73 -0.96 3.05
CA PHE A 78 -11.98 -1.44 4.20
C PHE A 78 -12.81 -2.33 5.15
N PRO A 79 -12.39 -3.57 5.44
CA PRO A 79 -13.11 -4.47 6.33
C PRO A 79 -13.04 -4.00 7.78
N LEU A 80 -14.19 -3.97 8.47
CA LEU A 80 -14.25 -3.59 9.90
C LEU A 80 -13.52 -4.60 10.81
N SER A 81 -13.29 -5.82 10.33
CA SER A 81 -12.59 -6.90 11.03
C SER A 81 -11.09 -6.94 10.75
N ALA A 82 -10.54 -6.02 9.95
CA ALA A 82 -9.14 -6.08 9.56
C ALA A 82 -8.20 -6.03 10.77
N LYS A 83 -7.07 -6.74 10.71
CA LYS A 83 -6.06 -6.77 11.78
C LYS A 83 -5.54 -5.39 12.15
N LEU A 84 -5.49 -4.47 11.19
CA LEU A 84 -5.09 -3.08 11.41
C LEU A 84 -6.01 -2.31 12.37
N LEU A 85 -7.26 -2.75 12.56
CA LEU A 85 -8.20 -2.15 13.52
C LEU A 85 -8.27 -2.93 14.85
N THR A 86 -8.04 -4.24 14.79
CA THR A 86 -8.31 -5.15 15.91
C THR A 86 -7.07 -5.54 16.70
N SER A 87 -5.88 -5.37 16.12
CA SER A 87 -4.61 -5.73 16.76
C SER A 87 -4.01 -4.55 17.52
N ASN A 88 -3.59 -4.78 18.76
CA ASN A 88 -2.83 -3.81 19.55
C ASN A 88 -1.33 -3.75 19.16
N GLU A 89 -0.92 -4.53 18.16
CA GLU A 89 0.48 -4.63 17.74
C GLU A 89 0.82 -3.70 16.58
N CYS A 90 -0.15 -3.00 15.98
CA CYS A 90 0.04 -2.09 14.86
C CYS A 90 -0.51 -0.70 15.16
N LYS A 91 0.05 0.31 14.51
CA LYS A 91 -0.53 1.66 14.48
C LYS A 91 -1.89 1.64 13.76
N SER A 92 -2.82 2.47 14.24
CA SER A 92 -4.10 2.67 13.57
C SER A 92 -3.91 3.14 12.12
N PRO A 93 -4.69 2.63 11.15
CA PRO A 93 -4.52 2.95 9.75
C PRO A 93 -4.99 4.36 9.38
N TRP A 94 -4.31 4.97 8.42
CA TRP A 94 -4.80 6.14 7.68
C TRP A 94 -5.38 5.67 6.35
N ILE A 95 -6.69 5.87 6.16
CA ILE A 95 -7.42 5.41 4.98
C ILE A 95 -7.74 6.61 4.10
N PHE A 96 -7.09 6.68 2.95
CA PHE A 96 -7.36 7.70 1.93
C PHE A 96 -8.48 7.22 1.01
N THR A 97 -9.50 8.04 0.86
CA THR A 97 -10.72 7.69 0.12
C THR A 97 -11.19 8.85 -0.75
N SER A 98 -12.19 8.62 -1.61
CA SER A 98 -12.82 9.69 -2.39
C SER A 98 -13.80 10.49 -1.53
N HIS A 99 -14.10 11.73 -1.92
CA HIS A 99 -15.11 12.55 -1.22
C HIS A 99 -16.51 11.93 -1.21
N ASN A 100 -16.82 11.04 -2.16
CA ASN A 100 -18.12 10.37 -2.28
C ASN A 100 -18.21 9.08 -1.44
N CYS A 101 -17.37 8.91 -0.41
CA CYS A 101 -17.38 7.74 0.45
C CYS A 101 -18.65 7.64 1.31
N ASP A 102 -19.02 6.42 1.71
CA ASP A 102 -20.11 6.17 2.66
C ASP A 102 -19.82 6.80 4.03
N ASN A 103 -20.61 7.82 4.40
CA ASN A 103 -20.46 8.56 5.65
C ASN A 103 -20.71 7.71 6.90
N GLU A 104 -21.62 6.74 6.85
CA GLU A 104 -21.90 5.88 8.00
C GLU A 104 -20.75 4.90 8.20
N LYS A 105 -20.26 4.28 7.12
CA LYS A 105 -19.09 3.42 7.20
C LYS A 105 -17.85 4.18 7.67
N ARG A 106 -17.66 5.42 7.20
CA ARG A 106 -16.59 6.30 7.67
C ARG A 106 -16.62 6.51 9.18
N LYS A 107 -17.79 6.88 9.74
CA LYS A 107 -17.94 7.07 11.19
C LYS A 107 -17.59 5.80 11.96
N ILE A 108 -18.03 4.64 11.48
CA ILE A 108 -17.73 3.36 12.12
C ILE A 108 -16.22 3.08 12.12
N LEU A 109 -15.54 3.28 10.97
CA LEU A 109 -14.09 3.12 10.88
C LEU A 109 -13.34 4.09 11.81
N GLU A 110 -13.78 5.33 11.89
CA GLU A 110 -13.20 6.34 12.79
C GLU A 110 -13.41 5.98 14.28
N GLN A 111 -14.58 5.44 14.64
CA GLN A 111 -14.86 4.91 15.97
C GLN A 111 -13.99 3.70 16.33
N LEU A 112 -13.64 2.87 15.35
CA LEU A 112 -12.70 1.76 15.48
C LEU A 112 -11.23 2.21 15.46
N GLY A 113 -10.97 3.52 15.41
CA GLY A 113 -9.65 4.11 15.55
C GLY A 113 -8.92 4.41 14.24
N ALA A 114 -9.51 4.13 13.07
CA ALA A 114 -8.92 4.56 11.80
C ALA A 114 -9.00 6.08 11.64
N LYS A 115 -8.08 6.64 10.86
CA LYS A 115 -8.21 8.02 10.36
C LYS A 115 -8.63 7.98 8.90
N VAL A 116 -9.87 8.36 8.60
CA VAL A 116 -10.38 8.39 7.21
C VAL A 116 -10.22 9.79 6.62
N ILE A 117 -9.55 9.88 5.48
CA ILE A 117 -9.11 11.14 4.87
C ILE A 117 -9.59 11.18 3.42
N PRO A 118 -10.70 11.89 3.14
CA PRO A 118 -11.12 12.15 1.77
C PRO A 118 -10.13 13.06 1.04
N ILE A 119 -9.80 12.73 -0.21
CA ILE A 119 -8.93 13.53 -1.07
C ILE A 119 -9.49 13.65 -2.49
N ASP A 120 -8.96 14.62 -3.22
CA ASP A 120 -9.35 14.86 -4.60
C ASP A 120 -8.96 13.71 -5.52
N SER A 121 -9.79 13.52 -6.53
CA SER A 121 -9.51 12.59 -7.61
C SER A 121 -8.64 13.25 -8.70
N ASP A 122 -7.91 12.44 -9.44
CA ASP A 122 -7.22 12.83 -10.66
C ASP A 122 -8.22 12.95 -11.84
N GLN A 123 -7.67 13.26 -13.02
CA GLN A 123 -8.46 13.47 -14.24
C GLN A 123 -9.24 12.24 -14.71
N ILE A 124 -8.91 11.05 -14.22
CA ILE A 124 -9.56 9.78 -14.58
C ILE A 124 -10.40 9.22 -13.43
N GLY A 125 -10.69 10.03 -12.40
CA GLY A 125 -11.56 9.68 -11.28
C GLY A 125 -10.93 8.73 -10.25
N GLN A 126 -9.60 8.59 -10.24
CA GLN A 126 -8.86 7.84 -9.23
C GLN A 126 -8.30 8.78 -8.17
N LEU A 127 -7.86 8.29 -7.01
CA LEU A 127 -7.22 9.15 -6.02
C LEU A 127 -5.94 9.79 -6.58
N SER A 128 -5.82 11.11 -6.47
CA SER A 128 -4.64 11.83 -6.96
C SER A 128 -3.41 11.52 -6.10
N LEU A 129 -2.48 10.73 -6.62
CA LEU A 129 -1.24 10.39 -5.92
C LEU A 129 -0.38 11.62 -5.63
N THR A 130 -0.30 12.57 -6.56
CA THR A 130 0.46 13.81 -6.35
C THR A 130 -0.10 14.63 -5.19
N HIS A 131 -1.43 14.77 -5.13
CA HIS A 131 -2.10 15.45 -4.00
C HIS A 131 -1.86 14.68 -2.70
N LEU A 132 -2.03 13.36 -2.72
CA LEU A 132 -1.80 12.51 -1.56
C LEU A 132 -0.37 12.65 -1.01
N LEU A 133 0.65 12.56 -1.86
CA LEU A 133 2.05 12.70 -1.47
C LEU A 133 2.37 14.10 -0.93
N SER A 134 1.69 15.14 -1.42
CA SER A 134 1.80 16.49 -0.87
C SER A 134 1.23 16.59 0.54
N ILE A 135 0.05 16.00 0.79
CA ILE A 135 -0.60 15.95 2.10
C ILE A 135 0.27 15.17 3.10
N LEU A 136 0.77 13.99 2.69
CA LEU A 136 1.58 13.15 3.57
C LEU A 136 2.85 13.85 4.05
N HIS A 137 3.46 14.69 3.23
CA HIS A 137 4.73 15.34 3.56
C HIS A 137 4.62 16.44 4.61
N ILE A 138 3.49 17.14 4.63
CA ILE A 138 3.29 18.31 5.50
C ILE A 138 2.67 17.91 6.84
N GLN A 139 2.72 18.83 7.81
CA GLN A 139 1.97 18.69 9.06
C GLN A 139 0.46 18.57 8.77
N PRO A 140 -0.28 17.71 9.49
CA PRO A 140 0.13 16.96 10.68
C PRO A 140 0.74 15.57 10.38
N PHE A 141 0.88 15.16 9.12
CA PHE A 141 1.27 13.79 8.77
C PHE A 141 2.79 13.57 8.79
N SER A 142 3.56 14.53 8.26
CA SER A 142 5.03 14.59 8.34
C SER A 142 5.77 13.31 7.92
N ILE A 143 5.27 12.61 6.90
CA ILE A 143 5.94 11.47 6.28
C ILE A 143 7.06 11.99 5.38
N ASN A 144 8.31 11.66 5.71
CA ASN A 144 9.48 12.02 4.91
C ASN A 144 9.94 10.85 4.05
N HIS A 145 9.85 9.63 4.55
CA HIS A 145 10.18 8.40 3.82
C HIS A 145 8.95 7.50 3.75
N LEU A 146 8.47 7.25 2.53
CA LEU A 146 7.31 6.43 2.26
C LEU A 146 7.73 5.15 1.54
N MET A 147 7.43 4.01 2.14
CA MET A 147 7.50 2.72 1.47
C MET A 147 6.17 2.45 0.78
N VAL A 148 6.18 2.06 -0.49
CA VAL A 148 5.00 1.62 -1.23
C VAL A 148 5.13 0.13 -1.46
N GLU A 149 4.18 -0.64 -0.94
CA GLU A 149 4.06 -2.09 -1.13
C GLU A 149 2.74 -2.40 -1.85
N GLY A 150 2.75 -3.48 -2.65
CA GLY A 150 1.54 -4.19 -3.02
C GLY A 150 0.70 -3.60 -4.16
N GLY A 151 -0.14 -4.47 -4.73
CA GLY A 151 -1.15 -4.20 -5.75
C GLY A 151 -0.61 -3.75 -7.12
N ALA A 152 -0.82 -4.56 -8.16
CA ALA A 152 -0.43 -4.22 -9.54
C ALA A 152 -0.84 -2.80 -9.96
N ARG A 153 -2.06 -2.38 -9.57
CA ARG A 153 -2.57 -1.05 -9.85
C ARG A 153 -1.79 0.07 -9.14
N ILE A 154 -1.38 -0.11 -7.89
CA ILE A 154 -0.61 0.89 -7.15
C ILE A 154 0.78 1.02 -7.78
N ILE A 155 1.44 -0.12 -8.01
CA ILE A 155 2.75 -0.20 -8.68
C ILE A 155 2.71 0.56 -10.02
N GLN A 156 1.73 0.23 -10.87
CA GLN A 156 1.54 0.88 -12.17
C GLN A 156 1.26 2.38 -12.04
N SER A 157 0.42 2.80 -11.08
CA SER A 157 0.14 4.22 -10.89
C SER A 157 1.37 5.01 -10.44
N PHE A 158 2.21 4.47 -9.55
CA PHE A 158 3.45 5.13 -9.14
C PHE A 158 4.48 5.20 -10.28
N LEU A 159 4.63 4.12 -11.06
CA LEU A 159 5.51 4.07 -12.22
C LEU A 159 5.07 5.07 -13.30
N LYS A 160 3.78 5.05 -13.67
CA LYS A 160 3.22 5.91 -14.73
C LYS A 160 3.31 7.40 -14.41
N ASN A 161 3.19 7.77 -13.12
CA ASN A 161 3.26 9.17 -12.70
C ASN A 161 4.69 9.61 -12.32
N GLU A 162 5.71 8.75 -12.51
CA GLU A 162 7.11 9.05 -12.19
C GLU A 162 7.30 9.51 -10.73
N LEU A 163 6.59 8.87 -9.80
CA LEU A 163 6.54 9.26 -8.37
C LEU A 163 7.47 8.42 -7.47
N ILE A 164 8.49 7.79 -8.04
CA ILE A 164 9.37 6.84 -7.35
C ILE A 164 10.79 7.41 -7.31
N ASP A 165 11.42 7.40 -6.14
CA ASP A 165 12.82 7.81 -5.97
C ASP A 165 13.76 6.61 -5.86
N LEU A 166 13.30 5.53 -5.23
CA LEU A 166 14.03 4.27 -5.12
C LEU A 166 13.13 3.10 -5.51
N LEU A 167 13.63 2.23 -6.38
CA LEU A 167 12.94 1.03 -6.80
C LEU A 167 13.71 -0.21 -6.33
N ILE A 168 13.05 -1.08 -5.58
CA ILE A 168 13.60 -2.36 -5.12
C ILE A 168 12.75 -3.48 -5.72
N VAL A 169 13.37 -4.32 -6.56
CA VAL A 169 12.68 -5.43 -7.22
C VAL A 169 13.30 -6.75 -6.80
N THR A 170 12.51 -7.60 -6.13
CA THR A 170 12.89 -8.97 -5.84
C THR A 170 12.47 -9.86 -7.02
N THR A 171 13.42 -10.55 -7.64
CA THR A 171 13.11 -11.44 -8.78
C THR A 171 13.17 -12.90 -8.33
N ALA A 172 12.03 -13.58 -8.40
CA ALA A 172 11.90 -15.01 -8.15
C ALA A 172 12.35 -15.81 -9.38
N PRO A 173 13.07 -16.94 -9.21
CA PRO A 173 13.63 -17.73 -10.31
C PRO A 173 12.57 -18.62 -10.99
N VAL A 174 11.43 -18.05 -11.36
CA VAL A 174 10.29 -18.75 -11.97
C VAL A 174 9.79 -17.99 -13.19
N PHE A 175 9.19 -18.71 -14.14
CA PHE A 175 8.41 -18.14 -15.25
C PHE A 175 6.94 -18.39 -15.00
N VAL A 176 6.11 -17.36 -15.15
CA VAL A 176 4.65 -17.48 -14.89
C VAL A 176 3.87 -17.58 -16.20
N GLY A 177 4.34 -16.92 -17.26
CA GLY A 177 3.74 -16.96 -18.58
C GLY A 177 2.99 -15.67 -18.95
N PRO A 178 2.66 -15.52 -20.25
CA PRO A 178 2.24 -14.25 -20.83
C PRO A 178 0.88 -13.74 -20.33
N GLU A 179 -0.03 -14.64 -19.96
CA GLU A 179 -1.39 -14.29 -19.51
C GLU A 179 -1.45 -13.71 -18.08
N ALA A 180 -0.32 -13.72 -17.37
CA ALA A 180 -0.18 -13.10 -16.06
C ALA A 180 0.06 -11.59 -16.16
N ILE A 181 -0.19 -10.88 -15.06
CA ILE A 181 -0.10 -9.43 -14.97
C ILE A 181 1.35 -9.02 -14.68
N SER A 182 1.86 -8.11 -15.49
CA SER A 182 3.18 -7.49 -15.33
C SER A 182 3.13 -6.28 -14.41
N ALA A 183 4.28 -5.91 -13.83
CA ALA A 183 4.42 -4.66 -13.09
C ALA A 183 4.25 -3.41 -13.98
N THR A 184 4.65 -3.53 -15.24
CA THR A 184 4.61 -2.49 -16.29
C THR A 184 3.68 -2.89 -17.43
#